data_AF-A0A2W1LFJ2-F1
#
_entry.id   AF-A0A2W1LFJ2-F1
#
_cell.length_a   1.000
_cell.length_b   1.000
_cell.length_c   1.000
_cell.angle_alpha   90.00
_cell.angle_beta   90.00
_cell.angle_gamma   90.00
#
_symmetry.space_group_name_H-M   'P 1'
#
loop_
_entity.id
_entity.type
_entity.pdbx_description
1 polymer ?
#
loop_
_entity_poly.entity_id
_entity_poly.type
_entity_poly.pdbx_seq_one_letter_code
_entity_poly.pdbx_strand_id
1 'polypeptide(L)'
;MQKMCPCGNDMQIRLRTVIYSGKVEIDNVPIYSCSACSRNEVFPEVKPDLTGLIGQLGTKPAKQTFLFNEWNEWADVLMEACMETKHPAPAEVSRLLTERVDALLDMYLLAQTLKDYAWKEEIRRRLSQISVKLPIT
;
A
#
# COMPACT_ATOMS: atom_id res chain seq x y z
N MET A 1 -12.60 3.45 4.10
CA MET A 1 -11.51 4.45 4.26
C MET A 1 -11.76 5.50 5.34
N GLN A 2 -12.89 5.52 6.03
CA GLN A 2 -13.10 6.41 7.19
C GLN A 2 -12.69 5.69 8.48
N LYS A 3 -12.01 6.40 9.36
CA LYS A 3 -11.59 5.90 10.67
C LYS A 3 -11.67 7.01 11.69
N MET A 4 -12.39 6.75 12.77
CA MET A 4 -12.45 7.65 13.92
C MET A 4 -11.25 7.39 14.84
N CYS A 5 -10.57 8.45 15.23
CA CYS A 5 -9.51 8.42 16.24
C CYS A 5 -10.14 8.22 17.63
N PRO A 6 -9.46 7.53 18.58
CA PRO A 6 -9.90 7.47 19.97
C PRO A 6 -10.11 8.84 20.66
N CYS A 7 -9.56 9.93 20.11
CA CYS A 7 -9.82 11.29 20.59
C CYS A 7 -11.11 11.93 20.03
N GLY A 8 -11.92 11.18 19.28
CA GLY A 8 -13.20 11.62 18.71
C GLY A 8 -13.13 12.41 17.41
N ASN A 9 -11.93 12.59 16.82
CA ASN A 9 -11.76 13.27 15.54
C ASN A 9 -11.49 12.27 14.41
N ASP A 10 -11.71 12.67 13.16
CA ASP A 10 -11.41 11.83 12.01
C ASP A 10 -9.89 11.66 11.79
N MET A 11 -9.53 10.49 11.27
CA MET A 11 -8.19 10.21 10.76
C MET A 11 -8.19 10.23 9.23
N GLN A 12 -7.15 10.83 8.67
CA GLN A 12 -6.92 10.89 7.23
C GLN A 12 -5.77 9.97 6.85
N ILE A 13 -5.86 9.34 5.67
CA ILE A 13 -4.72 8.60 5.12
C ILE A 13 -3.67 9.61 4.64
N ARG A 14 -2.40 9.32 4.96
CA ARG A 14 -1.21 10.04 4.50
C ARG A 14 -0.10 9.05 4.20
N LEU A 15 0.79 9.41 3.29
CA LEU A 15 2.04 8.70 3.09
C LEU A 15 3.12 9.26 4.01
N ARG A 16 3.90 8.39 4.65
CA ARG A 16 5.02 8.76 5.51
C ARG A 16 6.20 7.81 5.35
N THR A 17 7.37 8.28 5.75
CA THR A 17 8.55 7.46 5.98
C THR A 17 8.47 6.75 7.32
N VAL A 18 8.64 5.44 7.31
CA VAL A 18 8.87 4.61 8.50
C VAL A 18 10.36 4.38 8.65
N ILE A 19 10.91 4.73 9.83
CA ILE A 19 12.33 4.54 10.13
C ILE A 19 12.50 3.27 10.98
N TYR A 20 13.26 2.30 10.47
CA TYR A 20 13.58 1.06 11.18
C TYR A 20 15.06 0.99 11.56
N SER A 21 15.34 0.65 12.83
CA SER A 21 16.70 0.53 13.39
C SER A 21 17.58 1.80 13.24
N GLY A 22 16.98 2.96 12.94
CA GLY A 22 17.70 4.20 12.64
C GLY A 22 18.56 4.13 11.37
N LYS A 23 18.39 3.10 10.53
CA LYS A 23 19.24 2.82 9.35
C LYS A 23 18.44 2.63 8.08
N VAL A 24 17.21 2.13 8.20
CA VAL A 24 16.36 1.87 7.05
C VAL A 24 15.23 2.88 7.02
N GLU A 25 15.10 3.57 5.90
CA GLU A 25 13.99 4.47 5.60
C GLU A 25 13.05 3.74 4.64
N ILE A 26 11.79 3.56 5.03
CA ILE A 26 10.76 2.94 4.19
C ILE A 26 9.77 4.05 3.85
N ASP A 27 9.87 4.58 2.65
CA ASP A 27 9.05 5.68 2.16
C ASP A 27 7.70 5.19 1.63
N ASN A 28 6.78 6.13 1.47
CA ASN A 28 5.44 5.91 0.91
C ASN A 28 4.61 4.85 1.67
N VAL A 29 4.79 4.74 2.99
CA VAL A 29 3.95 3.88 3.83
C VAL A 29 2.63 4.58 4.13
N PRO A 30 1.47 3.99 3.78
CA PRO A 30 0.17 4.54 4.13
C PRO A 30 -0.11 4.43 5.62
N ILE A 31 -0.45 5.57 6.23
CA ILE A 31 -0.84 5.66 7.62
C ILE A 31 -2.13 6.47 7.77
N TYR A 32 -2.94 6.10 8.74
CA TYR A 32 -3.94 6.99 9.31
C TYR A 32 -3.26 8.00 10.24
N SER A 33 -3.50 9.29 10.02
CA SER A 33 -3.05 10.39 10.86
C SER A 33 -4.23 11.20 11.38
N CYS A 34 -4.28 11.45 12.70
CA CYS A 34 -5.20 12.38 13.31
C CYS A 34 -4.55 13.77 13.44
N SER A 35 -5.16 14.81 12.87
CA SER A 35 -4.65 16.18 12.98
C SER A 35 -4.84 16.80 14.37
N ALA A 36 -5.82 16.31 15.15
CA ALA A 36 -6.14 16.87 16.46
C ALA A 36 -5.21 16.43 17.60
N CYS A 37 -4.82 15.14 17.62
CA CYS A 37 -3.96 14.58 18.68
C CYS A 37 -2.64 13.99 18.18
N SER A 38 -2.33 14.16 16.89
CA SER A 38 -1.11 13.65 16.24
C SER A 38 -0.90 12.13 16.30
N ARG A 39 -1.93 11.35 16.67
CA ARG A 39 -1.89 9.89 16.63
C ARG A 39 -1.72 9.40 15.18
N ASN A 40 -0.83 8.43 15.00
CA ASN A 40 -0.58 7.78 13.73
C ASN A 40 -0.76 6.26 13.87
N GLU A 41 -1.35 5.63 12.86
CA GLU A 41 -1.55 4.19 12.81
C GLU A 41 -1.32 3.70 11.38
N VAL A 42 -0.58 2.60 11.21
CA VAL A 42 -0.38 2.01 9.87
C VAL A 42 -1.72 1.59 9.28
N PHE A 43 -1.94 1.86 8.00
CA PHE A 43 -3.14 1.44 7.29
C PHE A 43 -3.24 -0.11 7.34
N PRO A 44 -4.33 -0.68 7.90
CA PRO A 44 -4.37 -2.11 8.24
C PRO A 44 -4.04 -3.05 7.08
N GLU A 45 -4.50 -2.70 5.88
CA GLU A 45 -4.34 -3.47 4.65
C GLU A 45 -2.88 -3.63 4.23
N VAL A 46 -2.00 -2.69 4.61
CA VAL A 46 -0.56 -2.78 4.29
C VAL A 46 0.29 -3.36 5.41
N LYS A 47 -0.29 -3.49 6.61
CA LYS A 47 0.45 -3.88 7.81
C LYS A 47 1.15 -5.24 7.66
N PRO A 48 0.52 -6.30 7.11
CA PRO A 48 1.20 -7.59 6.92
C PRO A 48 2.45 -7.46 6.04
N ASP A 49 2.35 -6.80 4.89
CA ASP A 49 3.47 -6.64 3.96
C ASP A 49 4.58 -5.77 4.54
N LEU A 50 4.24 -4.68 5.24
CA LEU A 50 5.22 -3.84 5.93
C LEU A 50 5.98 -4.64 7.00
N THR A 51 5.27 -5.45 7.79
CA THR A 51 5.94 -6.30 8.80
C THR A 51 6.76 -7.41 8.16
N GLY A 52 6.33 -7.95 7.03
CA GLY A 52 7.08 -8.93 6.23
C GLY A 52 8.40 -8.34 5.74
N LEU A 53 8.37 -7.14 5.16
CA LEU A 53 9.56 -6.39 4.73
C LEU A 53 10.52 -6.15 5.90
N ILE A 54 10.02 -5.64 7.03
CA ILE A 54 10.84 -5.43 8.24
C ILE A 54 11.44 -6.75 8.74
N GLY A 55 10.69 -7.85 8.67
CA GLY A 55 11.16 -9.18 9.04
C GLY A 55 12.33 -9.66 8.17
N GLN A 56 12.27 -9.41 6.85
CA GLN A 56 13.34 -9.77 5.91
C GLN A 56 14.63 -8.96 6.13
N LEU A 57 14.52 -7.73 6.63
CA LEU A 57 15.68 -6.87 6.93
C LEU A 57 16.49 -7.35 8.14
N GLY A 58 15.89 -8.15 9.03
CA GLY A 58 16.52 -8.66 10.24
C GLY A 58 16.87 -7.55 11.25
N THR A 59 17.60 -7.91 12.32
CA THR A 59 17.82 -7.01 13.48
C THR A 59 18.93 -5.98 13.28
N LYS A 60 19.82 -6.19 12.30
CA LYS A 60 20.98 -5.32 12.03
C LYS A 60 21.10 -5.02 10.53
N PRO A 61 20.11 -4.34 9.93
CA PRO A 61 20.17 -4.01 8.53
C PRO A 61 21.30 -3.01 8.22
N ALA A 62 21.78 -3.03 6.98
CA ALA A 62 22.59 -1.95 6.42
C ALA A 62 21.74 -0.68 6.23
N LYS A 63 22.41 0.47 6.06
CA LYS A 63 21.70 1.72 5.72
C LYS A 63 21.17 1.63 4.29
N GLN A 64 19.87 1.85 4.12
CA GLN A 64 19.20 1.78 2.81
C GLN A 64 17.83 2.43 2.85
N THR A 65 17.27 2.69 1.67
CA THR A 65 15.93 3.26 1.50
C THR A 65 15.09 2.32 0.64
N PHE A 66 13.82 2.14 1.01
CA PHE A 66 12.83 1.38 0.25
C PHE A 66 11.65 2.26 -0.11
N LEU A 67 11.17 2.16 -1.35
CA LEU A 67 9.90 2.73 -1.76
C LEU A 67 8.81 1.67 -1.58
N PHE A 68 7.97 1.82 -0.58
CA PHE A 68 7.01 0.76 -0.24
C PHE A 68 5.94 0.54 -1.33
N ASN A 69 5.61 1.59 -2.08
CA ASN A 69 4.67 1.55 -3.21
C ASN A 69 5.17 0.72 -4.40
N GLU A 70 6.47 0.43 -4.51
CA GLU A 70 6.98 -0.47 -5.56
C GLU A 70 6.65 -1.94 -5.28
N TRP A 71 6.29 -2.28 -4.03
CA TRP A 71 6.08 -3.66 -3.56
C TRP A 71 4.65 -3.93 -3.11
N ASN A 72 3.92 -2.87 -2.76
CA ASN A 72 2.58 -2.92 -2.21
C ASN A 72 1.59 -2.04 -3.01
N GLU A 73 0.57 -2.67 -3.59
CA GLU A 73 -0.43 -2.05 -4.46
C GLU A 73 -1.32 -1.04 -3.74
N TRP A 74 -1.63 -1.27 -2.46
CA TRP A 74 -2.37 -0.27 -1.69
C TRP A 74 -1.57 1.01 -1.54
N ALA A 75 -0.27 0.90 -1.30
CA ALA A 75 0.62 2.05 -1.22
C ALA A 75 0.76 2.77 -2.56
N ASP A 76 0.84 2.02 -3.67
CA ASP A 76 0.88 2.58 -5.03
C ASP A 76 -0.39 3.36 -5.36
N VAL A 77 -1.56 2.74 -5.19
CA VAL A 77 -2.85 3.39 -5.47
C VAL A 77 -3.08 4.59 -4.56
N LEU A 78 -2.73 4.51 -3.28
CA LEU A 78 -2.87 5.64 -2.36
C LEU A 78 -1.88 6.76 -2.67
N MET A 79 -0.70 6.45 -3.21
CA MET A 79 0.24 7.45 -3.70
C MET A 79 -0.34 8.22 -4.88
N GLU A 80 -0.86 7.51 -5.87
CA GLU A 80 -1.51 8.10 -7.04
C GLU A 80 -2.68 8.99 -6.63
N ALA A 81 -3.58 8.47 -5.79
CA ALA A 81 -4.72 9.25 -5.29
C ALA A 81 -4.30 10.52 -4.52
N CYS A 82 -3.19 10.44 -3.78
CA CYS A 82 -2.64 11.56 -3.03
C CYS A 82 -1.90 12.59 -3.89
N MET A 83 -1.41 12.21 -5.08
CA MET A 83 -0.81 13.13 -6.05
C MET A 83 -1.86 14.06 -6.65
N GLU A 84 -3.06 13.52 -6.95
CA GLU A 84 -4.15 14.31 -7.50
C GLU A 84 -4.81 15.21 -6.44
N THR A 85 -5.00 14.70 -5.23
CA THR A 85 -5.64 15.44 -4.14
C THR A 85 -5.01 15.14 -2.79
N LYS A 86 -4.87 16.15 -1.92
CA LYS A 86 -4.31 15.95 -0.55
C LYS A 86 -5.13 15.00 0.32
N HIS A 87 -6.41 14.84 0.01
CA HIS A 87 -7.39 14.04 0.75
C HIS A 87 -8.26 13.27 -0.23
N PRO A 88 -7.78 12.11 -0.73
CA PRO A 88 -8.52 11.37 -1.75
C PRO A 88 -9.84 10.86 -1.19
N ALA A 89 -10.90 11.08 -1.96
CA ALA A 89 -12.22 10.58 -1.63
C ALA A 89 -12.25 9.05 -1.72
N PRO A 90 -13.04 8.34 -0.89
CA PRO A 90 -13.13 6.88 -0.97
C PRO A 90 -13.53 6.36 -2.35
N ALA A 91 -14.42 7.07 -3.06
CA ALA A 91 -14.85 6.70 -4.42
C ALA A 91 -13.69 6.75 -5.43
N GLU A 92 -12.80 7.71 -5.27
CA GLU A 92 -11.64 7.89 -6.15
C GLU A 92 -10.62 6.77 -5.96
N VAL A 93 -10.32 6.43 -4.70
CA VAL A 93 -9.47 5.27 -4.41
C VAL A 93 -10.10 3.97 -4.90
N SER A 94 -11.42 3.81 -4.77
CA SER A 94 -12.11 2.65 -5.33
C SER A 94 -11.99 2.57 -6.86
N ARG A 95 -12.10 3.69 -7.56
CA ARG A 95 -11.90 3.75 -9.02
C ARG A 95 -10.49 3.30 -9.40
N LEU A 96 -9.47 3.89 -8.78
CA LEU A 96 -8.06 3.56 -9.03
C LEU A 96 -7.72 2.11 -8.69
N LEU A 97 -8.32 1.54 -7.63
CA LEU A 97 -8.17 0.11 -7.31
C LEU A 97 -8.72 -0.78 -8.43
N THR A 98 -9.90 -0.47 -8.96
CA THR A 98 -10.50 -1.24 -10.06
C THR A 98 -9.61 -1.16 -11.29
N GLU A 99 -9.19 0.04 -11.70
CA GLU A 99 -8.29 0.25 -12.84
C GLU A 99 -6.97 -0.51 -12.66
N ARG A 100 -6.44 -0.52 -11.43
CA ARG A 100 -5.23 -1.26 -11.13
C ARG A 100 -5.41 -2.77 -11.19
N VAL A 101 -6.53 -3.30 -10.69
CA VAL A 101 -6.85 -4.72 -10.82
C VAL A 101 -6.95 -5.12 -12.29
N ASP A 102 -7.67 -4.35 -13.11
CA ASP A 102 -7.82 -4.62 -14.54
C ASP A 102 -6.46 -4.64 -15.24
N ALA A 103 -5.60 -3.64 -14.98
CA ALA A 103 -4.25 -3.59 -15.54
C ALA A 103 -3.38 -4.79 -15.12
N LEU A 104 -3.48 -5.23 -13.86
CA LEU A 104 -2.76 -6.42 -13.39
C LEU A 104 -3.29 -7.71 -14.03
N LEU A 105 -4.61 -7.82 -14.27
CA LEU A 105 -5.19 -8.96 -14.96
C LEU A 105 -4.75 -9.02 -16.43
N ASP A 106 -4.68 -7.89 -17.13
CA ASP A 106 -4.15 -7.82 -18.49
C ASP A 106 -2.67 -8.25 -18.54
N MET A 107 -1.85 -7.76 -17.60
CA MET A 107 -0.46 -8.19 -17.46
C MET A 107 -0.35 -9.69 -17.16
N TYR A 108 -1.25 -10.24 -16.35
CA TYR A 108 -1.26 -11.66 -16.03
C TYR A 108 -1.51 -12.53 -17.27
N LEU A 109 -2.46 -12.12 -18.12
CA LEU A 109 -2.76 -12.79 -19.39
C LEU A 109 -1.56 -12.74 -20.35
N LEU A 110 -0.85 -11.60 -20.40
CA LEU A 110 0.37 -11.45 -21.17
C LEU A 110 1.48 -12.37 -20.66
N ALA A 111 1.76 -12.35 -19.35
CA ALA A 111 2.75 -13.23 -18.73
C ALA A 111 2.45 -14.71 -18.99
N GLN A 112 1.16 -15.09 -18.92
CA GLN A 112 0.71 -16.45 -19.25
C GLN A 112 0.97 -16.81 -20.71
N THR A 113 0.68 -15.92 -21.65
CA THR A 113 0.93 -16.15 -23.08
C THR A 113 2.43 -16.33 -23.37
N LEU A 114 3.27 -15.57 -22.67
CA LEU A 114 4.72 -15.64 -22.76
C LEU A 114 5.33 -16.83 -21.98
N LYS A 115 4.52 -17.56 -21.21
CA LYS A 115 4.97 -18.62 -20.29
C LYS A 115 6.01 -18.14 -19.27
N ASP A 116 5.95 -16.87 -18.89
CA ASP A 116 6.79 -16.31 -17.85
C ASP A 116 6.16 -16.59 -16.48
N TYR A 117 6.51 -17.74 -15.90
CA TYR A 117 5.95 -18.18 -14.62
C TYR A 117 6.37 -17.29 -13.44
N ALA A 118 7.58 -16.72 -13.48
CA ALA A 118 8.06 -15.85 -12.41
C ALA A 118 7.27 -14.54 -12.39
N TRP A 119 7.09 -13.93 -13.57
CA TRP A 119 6.29 -12.71 -13.69
C TRP A 119 4.82 -12.95 -13.34
N LYS A 120 4.27 -14.09 -13.76
CA LYS A 120 2.90 -14.49 -13.44
C LYS A 120 2.66 -14.62 -11.93
N GLU A 121 3.59 -15.26 -11.21
CA GLU A 121 3.50 -15.39 -9.74
C GLU A 121 3.64 -14.04 -9.03
N GLU A 122 4.51 -13.16 -9.54
CA GLU A 122 4.62 -11.80 -9.01
C GLU A 122 3.32 -11.03 -9.17
N ILE A 123 2.69 -11.07 -10.35
CA ILE A 123 1.39 -10.41 -10.57
C ILE A 123 0.30 -11.02 -9.67
N ARG A 124 0.29 -12.34 -9.49
CA ARG A 124 -0.65 -13.02 -8.57
C ARG A 124 -0.48 -12.53 -7.13
N ARG A 125 0.77 -12.36 -6.67
CA ARG A 125 1.08 -11.79 -5.36
C ARG A 125 0.55 -10.36 -5.25
N ARG A 126 0.79 -9.51 -6.25
CA ARG A 126 0.30 -8.12 -6.29
C ARG A 126 -1.24 -8.04 -6.25
N LEU A 127 -1.93 -8.81 -7.09
CA LEU A 127 -3.39 -8.91 -7.08
C LEU A 127 -3.94 -9.30 -5.69
N SER A 128 -3.30 -10.25 -5.00
CA SER A 128 -3.76 -10.70 -3.68
C SER A 128 -3.84 -9.60 -2.62
N GLN A 129 -3.10 -8.50 -2.80
CA GLN A 129 -3.11 -7.36 -1.89
C GLN A 129 -4.38 -6.50 -2.03
N ILE A 130 -4.95 -6.40 -3.23
CA ILE A 130 -6.06 -5.47 -3.54
C ILE A 130 -7.35 -6.17 -3.99
N SER A 131 -7.32 -7.42 -4.44
CA SER A 131 -8.50 -8.14 -4.96
C SER A 131 -9.50 -8.57 -3.88
N VAL A 132 -9.12 -8.60 -2.60
CA VAL A 132 -10.00 -9.03 -1.47
C VAL A 132 -11.17 -8.06 -1.23
N LYS A 133 -11.17 -6.88 -1.86
CA LYS A 133 -12.15 -5.81 -1.63
C LYS A 133 -13.11 -5.54 -2.79
N LEU A 134 -13.02 -6.30 -3.89
CA LEU A 134 -14.01 -6.18 -4.96
C LEU A 134 -15.30 -6.90 -4.50
N PRO A 135 -16.45 -6.19 -4.36
CA PRO A 135 -17.71 -6.89 -4.23
C PRO A 135 -17.94 -7.68 -5.52
N ILE A 136 -17.99 -9.01 -5.39
CA ILE A 136 -18.50 -9.87 -6.44
C ILE A 136 -19.96 -9.44 -6.62
N THR A 137 -20.24 -8.73 -7.71
CA THR A 137 -21.60 -8.32 -8.08
C THR A 137 -22.12 -9.28 -9.13
#